data_AF-A0A2N3G671-F1
#
_entry.id   AF-A0A2N3G671-F1
#
_cell.length_a   1.000
_cell.length_b   1.000
_cell.length_c   1.000
_cell.angle_alpha   90.00
_cell.angle_beta   90.00
_cell.angle_gamma   90.00
#
_symmetry.space_group_name_H-M   'P 1'
#
loop_
_entity.id
_entity.type
_entity.pdbx_description
1 polymer ?
#
loop_
_entity_poly.entity_id
_entity_poly.type
_entity_poly.pdbx_seq_one_letter_code
_entity_poly.pdbx_strand_id
1 'polypeptide(L)'
;MRECRECGFPVKFARLFDWRSDGTIVNTNSGKTCSRITFLEADELESLFADLSNNVGINPDRFLVQAQKSISKAICANLPIRHIKRIPNTRAFRPQSLVGLLARLIAVDIAGLGNGRLSLDHYVAGKTLVVRFKNPVLVPLLVGDVAGFYESIENTHGSNVEYGLEDGDLIVKLTRKKESAAEQDRLYLEKVVPGEGPLRYERCLRCGVPEQVARTFVWDIERGIIINRRTKKRDVIVAAQSMNIILRELEMELGEDVPRLAYDHQKALAAKELETAICENAAAFLDRCMMNLALRGLGHPSRFEFDGSSLSVKTSTAYNQYLYAARLAAALEKVTGKTSDIKWENRHFNRGAYTISTKTKAKARSQAPSTSPSTATSNQGSGNVYR
;
A
#
# COMPACT_ATOMS: atom_id res chain seq x y z
N MET A 1 8.72 21.66 0.15
CA MET A 1 8.22 21.41 1.54
C MET A 1 9.34 21.77 2.52
N ARG A 2 9.07 22.21 3.75
CA ARG A 2 10.14 22.50 4.73
C ARG A 2 10.66 21.20 5.36
N GLU A 3 11.98 21.06 5.46
CA GLU A 3 12.66 19.94 6.09
C GLU A 3 13.12 20.29 7.52
N CYS A 4 13.23 19.28 8.38
CA CYS A 4 13.80 19.42 9.70
C CYS A 4 15.30 19.71 9.57
N ARG A 5 15.81 20.79 10.18
CA ARG A 5 17.23 21.15 10.03
C ARG A 5 18.22 20.19 10.72
N GLU A 6 17.73 19.26 11.55
CA GLU A 6 18.57 18.30 12.25
C GLU A 6 18.68 16.98 11.46
N CYS A 7 17.55 16.40 11.07
CA CYS A 7 17.51 15.08 10.44
C CYS A 7 17.07 15.08 8.96
N GLY A 8 16.70 16.22 8.39
CA GLY A 8 16.23 16.35 7.00
C GLY A 8 14.79 15.85 6.75
N PHE A 9 14.14 15.24 7.74
CA PHE A 9 12.78 14.72 7.55
C PHE A 9 11.76 15.84 7.26
N PRO A 10 10.80 15.69 6.33
CA PRO A 10 9.84 16.75 6.03
C PRO A 10 8.96 17.09 7.24
N VAL A 11 8.98 18.36 7.67
CA VAL A 11 8.33 18.81 8.92
C VAL A 11 6.82 18.59 8.90
N LYS A 12 6.18 18.69 7.74
CA LYS A 12 4.74 18.42 7.59
C LYS A 12 4.43 16.98 8.00
N PHE A 13 5.15 16.01 7.47
CA PHE A 13 4.94 14.59 7.80
C PHE A 13 5.40 14.23 9.20
N ALA A 14 6.45 14.85 9.73
CA ALA A 14 6.85 14.66 11.13
C ALA A 14 5.72 15.01 12.12
N ARG A 15 4.87 15.98 11.79
CA ARG A 15 3.70 16.36 12.60
C ARG A 15 2.50 15.47 12.35
N LEU A 16 2.33 15.00 11.11
CA LEU A 16 1.19 14.18 10.71
C LEU A 16 1.35 12.72 11.14
N PHE A 17 2.58 12.20 11.25
CA PHE A 17 2.82 10.80 11.52
C PHE A 17 3.29 10.58 12.96
N ASP A 18 2.58 9.70 13.66
CA ASP A 18 2.94 9.24 15.00
C ASP A 18 3.35 7.77 14.95
N TRP A 19 4.65 7.52 15.14
CA TRP A 19 5.22 6.18 15.31
C TRP A 19 4.93 5.69 16.72
N ARG A 20 4.14 4.63 16.83
CA ARG A 20 3.68 4.07 18.11
C ARG A 20 4.53 2.89 18.55
N SER A 21 4.49 2.58 19.84
CA SER A 21 5.28 1.48 20.44
C SER A 21 4.83 0.07 19.99
N ASP A 22 3.71 -0.03 19.28
CA ASP A 22 3.16 -1.25 18.68
C ASP A 22 3.63 -1.48 17.23
N GLY A 23 4.55 -0.65 16.75
CA GLY A 23 5.09 -0.70 15.38
C GLY A 23 4.16 -0.17 14.30
N THR A 24 3.06 0.50 14.68
CA THR A 24 2.20 1.20 13.72
C THR A 24 2.60 2.66 13.56
N ILE A 25 2.26 3.23 12.42
CA ILE A 25 2.30 4.68 12.21
C ILE A 25 0.86 5.15 12.03
N VAL A 26 0.44 6.14 12.78
CA VAL A 26 -0.91 6.70 12.67
C VAL A 26 -0.88 8.15 12.22
N ASN A 27 -1.90 8.56 11.46
CA ASN A 27 -2.09 9.97 11.13
C ASN A 27 -2.72 10.71 12.33
N THR A 28 -2.03 11.73 12.86
CA THR A 28 -2.43 12.50 14.05
C THR A 28 -3.53 13.52 13.78
N ASN A 29 -3.74 13.93 12.53
CA ASN A 29 -4.52 15.12 12.18
C ASN A 29 -5.97 14.81 11.74
N SER A 30 -6.43 13.58 11.89
CA SER A 30 -7.75 13.16 11.43
C SER A 30 -8.67 12.89 12.62
N GLY A 31 -9.30 13.95 13.15
CA GLY A 31 -10.09 13.93 14.38
C GLY A 31 -11.15 12.82 14.53
N LYS A 32 -11.62 12.19 13.44
CA LYS A 32 -12.57 11.05 13.50
C LYS A 32 -12.09 9.75 12.85
N THR A 33 -11.14 9.81 11.92
CA THR A 33 -10.68 8.64 11.16
C THR A 33 -9.17 8.52 11.25
N CYS A 34 -8.69 7.81 12.27
CA CYS A 34 -7.29 7.41 12.34
C CYS A 34 -6.98 6.46 11.19
N SER A 35 -6.01 6.80 10.34
CA SER A 35 -5.50 5.90 9.30
C SER A 35 -4.14 5.36 9.72
N ARG A 36 -3.92 4.05 9.53
CA ARG A 36 -2.60 3.45 9.69
C ARG A 36 -1.83 3.68 8.40
N ILE A 37 -0.65 4.22 8.53
CA ILE A 37 0.22 4.58 7.43
C ILE A 37 1.35 3.57 7.36
N THR A 38 1.72 3.16 6.15
CA THR A 38 2.80 2.21 5.91
C THR A 38 3.72 2.71 4.80
N PHE A 39 5.02 2.50 4.98
CA PHE A 39 6.04 2.68 3.96
C PHE A 39 6.26 1.35 3.24
N LEU A 40 5.93 1.29 1.96
CA LEU A 40 6.08 0.08 1.14
C LEU A 40 6.94 0.39 -0.08
N GLU A 41 7.73 -0.59 -0.53
CA GLU A 41 8.49 -0.42 -1.77
C GLU A 41 7.49 -0.49 -2.93
N ALA A 42 7.56 0.46 -3.87
CA ALA A 42 6.65 0.53 -5.00
C ALA A 42 6.71 -0.74 -5.86
N ASP A 43 7.93 -1.14 -6.22
CA ASP A 43 8.18 -2.31 -7.07
C ASP A 43 7.65 -3.61 -6.42
N GLU A 44 7.64 -3.68 -5.09
CA GLU A 44 7.10 -4.82 -4.35
C GLU A 44 5.58 -4.93 -4.53
N LEU A 45 4.88 -3.80 -4.43
CA LEU A 45 3.43 -3.74 -4.64
C LEU A 45 3.06 -4.00 -6.10
N GLU A 46 3.81 -3.43 -7.05
CA GLU A 46 3.59 -3.67 -8.49
C GLU A 46 3.82 -5.15 -8.84
N SER A 47 4.89 -5.77 -8.30
CA SER A 47 5.15 -7.20 -8.46
C SER A 47 4.03 -8.06 -7.87
N LEU A 48 3.55 -7.71 -6.68
CA LEU A 48 2.45 -8.43 -6.04
C LEU A 48 1.18 -8.41 -6.89
N PHE A 49 0.78 -7.24 -7.39
CA PHE A 49 -0.42 -7.13 -8.23
C PHE A 49 -0.24 -7.79 -9.60
N ALA A 50 0.94 -7.68 -10.21
CA ALA A 50 1.25 -8.36 -11.46
C ALA A 50 1.18 -9.89 -11.31
N ASP A 51 1.72 -10.45 -10.23
CA ASP A 51 1.68 -11.88 -9.98
C ASP A 51 0.26 -12.38 -9.68
N LEU A 52 -0.51 -11.64 -8.87
CA LEU A 52 -1.93 -11.95 -8.67
C LEU A 52 -2.71 -11.92 -10.00
N SER A 53 -2.43 -10.93 -10.87
CA SER A 53 -3.04 -10.85 -12.19
C SER A 53 -2.72 -12.08 -13.05
N ASN A 54 -1.45 -12.50 -13.06
CA ASN A 54 -0.99 -13.63 -13.87
C ASN A 54 -1.55 -14.96 -13.39
N ASN A 55 -1.61 -15.17 -12.07
CA ASN A 55 -2.10 -16.44 -11.50
C ASN A 55 -3.62 -16.57 -11.58
N VAL A 56 -4.37 -15.47 -11.52
CA VAL A 56 -5.84 -15.51 -11.58
C VAL A 56 -6.39 -15.30 -12.99
N GLY A 57 -5.61 -14.74 -13.91
CA GLY A 57 -6.02 -14.52 -15.30
C GLY A 57 -7.01 -13.36 -15.48
N ILE A 58 -7.10 -12.45 -14.50
CA ILE A 58 -7.95 -11.24 -14.55
C ILE A 58 -7.08 -10.02 -14.29
N ASN A 59 -7.36 -8.92 -14.98
CA ASN A 59 -6.69 -7.64 -14.73
C ASN A 59 -7.18 -7.03 -13.39
N PRO A 60 -6.31 -6.88 -12.38
CA PRO A 60 -6.69 -6.37 -11.07
C PRO A 60 -6.99 -4.86 -11.08
N ASP A 61 -6.60 -4.12 -12.12
CA ASP A 61 -6.68 -2.66 -12.19
C ASP A 61 -8.07 -2.14 -11.87
N ARG A 62 -9.12 -2.77 -12.41
CA ARG A 62 -10.51 -2.34 -12.14
C ARG A 62 -10.84 -2.42 -10.65
N PHE A 63 -10.43 -3.50 -9.98
CA PHE A 63 -10.65 -3.69 -8.55
C PHE A 63 -9.82 -2.71 -7.73
N LEU A 64 -8.56 -2.49 -8.11
CA LEU A 64 -7.66 -1.53 -7.48
C LEU A 64 -8.20 -0.10 -7.58
N VAL A 65 -8.65 0.31 -8.77
CA VAL A 65 -9.26 1.62 -9.02
C VAL A 65 -10.51 1.80 -8.16
N GLN A 66 -11.42 0.81 -8.13
CA GLN A 66 -12.67 0.91 -7.38
C GLN A 66 -12.46 0.92 -5.87
N ALA A 67 -11.55 0.07 -5.37
CA ALA A 67 -11.17 0.01 -3.97
C ALA A 67 -10.58 1.36 -3.52
N GLN A 68 -9.57 1.85 -4.23
CA GLN A 68 -8.89 3.11 -3.90
C GLN A 68 -9.80 4.32 -4.06
N LYS A 69 -10.71 4.31 -5.04
CA LYS A 69 -11.77 5.32 -5.19
C LYS A 69 -12.62 5.45 -3.93
N SER A 70 -13.04 4.34 -3.34
CA SER A 70 -13.88 4.33 -2.14
C SER A 70 -13.12 4.83 -0.91
N ILE A 71 -11.84 4.47 -0.81
CA ILE A 71 -10.94 4.98 0.22
C ILE A 71 -10.76 6.49 0.11
N SER A 72 -10.50 7.00 -1.09
CA SER A 72 -10.38 8.43 -1.37
C SER A 72 -11.68 9.19 -1.04
N LYS A 73 -12.85 8.63 -1.34
CA LYS A 73 -14.15 9.21 -0.93
C LYS A 73 -14.31 9.30 0.58
N ALA A 74 -13.96 8.23 1.30
CA ALA A 74 -14.03 8.20 2.75
C ALA A 74 -13.06 9.19 3.41
N ILE A 75 -11.86 9.37 2.84
CA ILE A 75 -10.91 10.41 3.27
C ILE A 75 -11.52 11.80 3.01
N CYS A 76 -12.04 12.05 1.80
CA CYS A 76 -12.65 13.32 1.43
C CYS A 76 -13.87 13.70 2.26
N ALA A 77 -14.61 12.72 2.77
CA ALA A 77 -15.74 12.95 3.68
C ALA A 77 -15.32 13.60 5.01
N ASN A 78 -14.07 13.42 5.42
CA ASN A 78 -13.51 13.96 6.66
C ASN A 78 -12.71 15.26 6.46
N LEU A 79 -12.44 15.66 5.22
CA LEU A 79 -11.74 16.92 4.93
C LEU A 79 -12.69 18.12 5.08
N PRO A 80 -12.18 19.31 5.46
CA PRO A 80 -12.96 20.55 5.53
C PRO A 80 -13.51 21.03 4.16
N ILE A 81 -13.23 20.27 3.10
CA ILE A 81 -13.83 20.40 1.76
C ILE A 81 -15.36 20.17 1.80
N ARG A 82 -15.92 19.68 2.91
CA ARG A 82 -17.38 19.55 3.11
C ARG A 82 -18.15 20.84 2.81
N HIS A 83 -17.55 22.01 3.03
CA HIS A 83 -18.19 23.28 2.67
C HIS A 83 -18.31 23.48 1.16
N ILE A 84 -17.35 22.96 0.38
CA ILE A 84 -17.38 23.01 -1.10
C ILE A 84 -18.52 22.17 -1.63
N LYS A 85 -18.83 21.02 -0.99
CA LYS A 85 -19.97 20.17 -1.38
C LYS A 85 -21.32 20.88 -1.35
N ARG A 86 -21.46 21.94 -0.53
CA ARG A 86 -22.70 22.75 -0.46
C ARG A 86 -22.83 23.77 -1.59
N ILE A 87 -21.74 24.08 -2.27
CA ILE A 87 -21.70 25.03 -3.36
C ILE A 87 -22.29 24.35 -4.61
N PRO A 88 -23.24 24.96 -5.34
CA PRO A 88 -23.81 24.35 -6.54
C PRO A 88 -22.73 23.96 -7.57
N ASN A 89 -22.93 22.83 -8.27
CA ASN A 89 -22.02 22.33 -9.31
C ASN A 89 -22.14 23.12 -10.63
N THR A 90 -22.19 24.45 -10.56
CA THR A 90 -22.20 25.30 -11.76
C THR A 90 -20.87 26.02 -11.89
N ARG A 91 -20.49 26.31 -13.14
CA ARG A 91 -19.22 26.99 -13.46
C ARG A 91 -19.06 28.32 -12.72
N ALA A 92 -20.16 29.00 -12.41
CA ALA A 92 -20.15 30.29 -11.71
C ALA A 92 -19.67 30.17 -10.26
N PHE A 93 -20.01 29.08 -9.56
CA PHE A 93 -19.68 28.93 -8.14
C PHE A 93 -18.45 28.06 -7.87
N ARG A 94 -18.00 27.28 -8.86
CA ARG A 94 -16.80 26.46 -8.79
C ARG A 94 -15.85 26.75 -9.96
N PRO A 95 -15.23 27.94 -9.97
CA PRO A 95 -14.31 28.31 -11.03
C PRO A 95 -13.08 27.40 -11.00
N GLN A 96 -12.47 27.17 -12.17
CA GLN A 96 -11.25 26.38 -12.32
C GLN A 96 -10.11 26.89 -11.43
N SER A 97 -10.05 28.18 -11.12
CA SER A 97 -9.05 28.77 -10.22
C SER A 97 -9.15 28.22 -8.79
N LEU A 98 -10.37 28.04 -8.27
CA LEU A 98 -10.60 27.47 -6.94
C LEU A 98 -10.16 26.00 -6.88
N VAL A 99 -10.57 25.20 -7.86
CA VAL A 99 -10.16 23.80 -7.96
C VAL A 99 -8.65 23.68 -8.22
N GLY A 100 -8.08 24.57 -9.02
CA GLY A 100 -6.64 24.67 -9.23
C GLY A 100 -5.86 24.98 -7.95
N LEU A 101 -6.38 25.85 -7.07
CA LEU A 101 -5.78 26.09 -5.76
C LEU A 101 -5.80 24.82 -4.89
N LEU A 102 -6.95 24.13 -4.81
CA LEU A 102 -7.08 22.88 -4.06
C LEU A 102 -6.13 21.80 -4.61
N ALA A 103 -6.08 21.64 -5.94
CA ALA A 103 -5.18 20.70 -6.60
C ALA A 103 -3.71 20.99 -6.25
N ARG A 104 -3.28 22.27 -6.24
CA ARG A 104 -1.92 22.64 -5.82
C ARG A 104 -1.62 22.31 -4.36
N LEU A 105 -2.58 22.52 -3.46
CA LEU A 105 -2.42 22.20 -2.04
C LEU A 105 -2.24 20.69 -1.82
N ILE A 106 -3.02 19.88 -2.54
CA ILE A 106 -2.99 18.42 -2.45
C ILE A 106 -1.78 17.85 -3.21
N ALA A 107 -1.35 18.47 -4.30
CA ALA A 107 -0.21 18.02 -5.09
C ALA A 107 1.07 17.90 -4.27
N VAL A 108 1.28 18.81 -3.31
CA VAL A 108 2.42 18.76 -2.39
C VAL A 108 2.35 17.54 -1.46
N ASP A 109 1.13 17.15 -1.06
CA ASP A 109 0.92 15.97 -0.22
C ASP A 109 1.11 14.68 -1.02
N ILE A 110 0.54 14.59 -2.22
CA ILE A 110 0.73 13.45 -3.12
C ILE A 110 2.23 13.25 -3.43
N ALA A 111 2.95 14.32 -3.75
CA ALA A 111 4.39 14.27 -3.99
C ALA A 111 5.14 13.81 -2.73
N GLY A 112 4.72 14.29 -1.57
CA GLY A 112 5.29 13.91 -0.29
C GLY A 112 4.96 12.47 0.17
N LEU A 113 3.92 11.85 -0.38
CA LEU A 113 3.61 10.42 -0.20
C LEU A 113 4.37 9.52 -1.17
N GLY A 114 5.19 10.08 -2.07
CA GLY A 114 5.98 9.33 -3.04
C GLY A 114 5.19 8.92 -4.29
N ASN A 115 4.03 9.51 -4.54
CA ASN A 115 3.08 9.11 -5.59
C ASN A 115 3.26 9.90 -6.92
N GLY A 116 4.37 10.62 -7.08
CA GLY A 116 4.64 11.46 -8.23
C GLY A 116 4.10 12.89 -8.06
N ARG A 117 4.24 13.71 -9.09
CA ARG A 117 3.86 15.13 -9.07
C ARG A 117 2.54 15.34 -9.83
N LEU A 118 1.48 15.67 -9.08
CA LEU A 118 0.17 16.01 -9.63
C LEU A 118 0.15 17.44 -10.21
N SER A 119 -0.42 17.60 -11.41
CA SER A 119 -0.89 18.87 -11.96
C SER A 119 -2.34 18.77 -12.44
N LEU A 120 -3.06 19.89 -12.35
CA LEU A 120 -4.39 20.03 -12.92
C LEU A 120 -4.26 20.63 -14.32
N ASP A 121 -4.60 19.86 -15.34
CA ASP A 121 -4.53 20.31 -16.74
C ASP A 121 -5.83 21.01 -17.14
N HIS A 122 -6.99 20.40 -16.80
CA HIS A 122 -8.29 20.96 -17.17
C HIS A 122 -9.38 20.62 -16.14
N TYR A 123 -10.30 21.55 -15.92
CA TYR A 123 -11.49 21.31 -15.09
C TYR A 123 -12.69 22.13 -15.54
N VAL A 124 -13.83 21.45 -15.67
CA VAL A 124 -15.14 22.06 -15.89
C VAL A 124 -16.14 21.40 -14.94
N ALA A 125 -16.65 22.20 -13.99
CA ALA A 125 -17.62 21.76 -12.99
C ALA A 125 -18.79 21.00 -13.61
N GLY A 126 -19.12 19.85 -13.02
CA GLY A 126 -20.18 18.95 -13.47
C GLY A 126 -19.94 18.23 -14.80
N LYS A 127 -18.79 18.43 -15.47
CA LYS A 127 -18.50 17.87 -16.79
C LYS A 127 -17.24 17.02 -16.83
N THR A 128 -16.07 17.62 -16.62
CA THR A 128 -14.78 16.99 -16.90
C THR A 128 -13.70 17.44 -15.92
N LEU A 129 -12.81 16.52 -15.55
CA LEU A 129 -11.54 16.78 -14.86
C LEU A 129 -10.42 16.05 -15.62
N VAL A 130 -9.31 16.74 -15.90
CA VAL A 130 -8.09 16.15 -16.46
C VAL A 130 -6.93 16.52 -15.57
N VAL A 131 -6.23 15.50 -15.08
CA VAL A 131 -5.02 15.65 -14.27
C VAL A 131 -3.88 14.88 -14.89
N ARG A 132 -2.66 15.33 -14.60
CA ARG A 132 -1.41 14.74 -15.05
C ARG A 132 -0.53 14.44 -13.86
N PHE A 133 0.09 13.27 -13.85
CA PHE A 133 1.10 12.88 -12.87
C PHE A 133 2.43 12.66 -13.56
N LYS A 134 3.45 13.38 -13.10
CA LYS A 134 4.85 13.12 -13.48
C LYS A 134 5.47 12.12 -12.52
N ASN A 135 6.29 11.20 -13.06
CA ASN A 135 6.85 10.07 -12.32
C ASN A 135 5.76 9.28 -11.55
N PRO A 136 4.65 8.86 -12.20
CA PRO A 136 3.60 8.11 -11.53
C PRO A 136 4.13 6.77 -11.01
N VAL A 137 3.41 6.18 -10.08
CA VAL A 137 3.67 4.84 -9.52
C VAL A 137 2.36 4.26 -9.05
N LEU A 138 2.20 2.93 -9.10
CA LEU A 138 0.94 2.28 -8.73
C LEU A 138 -0.27 2.93 -9.43
N VAL A 139 -0.17 3.05 -10.76
CA VAL A 139 -1.12 3.79 -11.62
C VAL A 139 -2.60 3.52 -11.28
N PRO A 140 -3.06 2.26 -11.10
CA PRO A 140 -4.46 1.99 -10.76
C PRO A 140 -4.92 2.65 -9.45
N LEU A 141 -4.03 2.74 -8.45
CA LEU A 141 -4.34 3.41 -7.19
C LEU A 141 -4.44 4.92 -7.38
N LEU A 142 -3.52 5.53 -8.12
CA LEU A 142 -3.58 6.95 -8.47
C LEU A 142 -4.88 7.31 -9.20
N VAL A 143 -5.27 6.49 -10.17
CA VAL A 143 -6.52 6.65 -10.93
C VAL A 143 -7.73 6.58 -10.00
N GLY A 144 -7.75 5.61 -9.08
CA GLY A 144 -8.78 5.49 -8.04
C GLY A 144 -8.83 6.72 -7.13
N ASP A 145 -7.68 7.22 -6.67
CA ASP A 145 -7.60 8.41 -5.82
C ASP A 145 -8.22 9.64 -6.49
N VAL A 146 -7.87 9.89 -7.76
CA VAL A 146 -8.42 11.01 -8.54
C VAL A 146 -9.91 10.85 -8.76
N ALA A 147 -10.37 9.64 -9.10
CA ALA A 147 -11.80 9.35 -9.28
C ALA A 147 -12.58 9.61 -8.00
N GLY A 148 -12.08 9.15 -6.85
CA GLY A 148 -12.75 9.30 -5.56
C GLY A 148 -12.79 10.75 -5.10
N PHE A 149 -11.73 11.51 -5.39
CA PHE A 149 -11.66 12.93 -5.13
C PHE A 149 -12.64 13.73 -6.01
N TYR A 150 -12.68 13.42 -7.31
CA TYR A 150 -13.62 14.04 -8.26
C TYR A 150 -15.07 13.77 -7.87
N GLU A 151 -15.43 12.49 -7.65
CA GLU A 151 -16.79 12.11 -7.22
C GLU A 151 -17.19 12.80 -5.91
N SER A 152 -16.24 12.97 -4.99
CA SER A 152 -16.47 13.65 -3.72
C SER A 152 -16.69 15.16 -3.87
N ILE A 153 -15.93 15.83 -4.73
CA ILE A 153 -16.11 17.27 -4.99
C ILE A 153 -17.40 17.49 -5.75
N GLU A 154 -17.60 16.77 -6.86
CA GLU A 154 -18.78 16.91 -7.71
C GLU A 154 -20.05 16.30 -7.11
N ASN A 155 -19.97 15.66 -5.94
CA ASN A 155 -21.11 15.02 -5.30
C ASN A 155 -21.89 14.11 -6.28
N THR A 156 -21.17 13.25 -7.00
CA THR A 156 -21.73 12.35 -8.01
C THR A 156 -21.46 10.89 -7.64
N HIS A 157 -22.37 10.00 -8.04
CA HIS A 157 -22.30 8.56 -7.76
C HIS A 157 -21.68 7.78 -8.93
N GLY A 158 -20.56 8.28 -9.44
CA GLY A 158 -19.88 7.67 -10.58
C GLY A 158 -19.24 8.69 -11.51
N SER A 159 -18.15 8.26 -12.15
CA SER A 159 -17.49 8.93 -13.26
C SER A 159 -17.02 7.89 -14.28
N ASN A 160 -17.03 8.24 -15.56
CA ASN A 160 -16.27 7.48 -16.55
C ASN A 160 -14.79 7.88 -16.39
N VAL A 161 -13.92 6.89 -16.38
CA VAL A 161 -12.49 7.05 -16.15
C VAL A 161 -11.74 6.60 -17.39
N GLU A 162 -11.05 7.53 -18.03
CA GLU A 162 -10.11 7.26 -19.12
C GLU A 162 -8.70 7.59 -18.59
N TYR A 163 -7.75 6.69 -18.75
CA TYR A 163 -6.36 6.97 -18.37
C TYR A 163 -5.35 6.30 -19.31
N GLY A 164 -4.16 6.88 -19.38
CA GLY A 164 -3.06 6.38 -20.21
C GLY A 164 -1.74 7.06 -19.86
N LEU A 165 -0.65 6.53 -20.40
CA LEU A 165 0.68 7.12 -20.28
C LEU A 165 1.01 7.90 -21.56
N GLU A 166 1.37 9.17 -21.41
CA GLU A 166 1.88 10.05 -22.48
C GLU A 166 3.29 10.49 -22.09
N ASP A 167 4.31 10.10 -22.86
CA ASP A 167 5.72 10.40 -22.57
C ASP A 167 6.17 10.01 -21.14
N GLY A 168 5.56 8.95 -20.58
CA GLY A 168 5.81 8.47 -19.22
C GLY A 168 5.02 9.21 -18.12
N ASP A 169 4.29 10.27 -18.46
CA ASP A 169 3.35 10.93 -17.55
C ASP A 169 2.00 10.21 -17.59
N LEU A 170 1.37 10.01 -16.43
CA LEU A 170 0.02 9.47 -16.34
C LEU A 170 -1.01 10.58 -16.53
N ILE A 171 -1.88 10.42 -17.51
CA ILE A 171 -3.04 11.29 -17.76
C ILE A 171 -4.29 10.59 -17.29
N VAL A 172 -5.07 11.25 -16.43
CA VAL A 172 -6.35 10.74 -15.95
C VAL A 172 -7.44 11.75 -16.32
N LYS A 173 -8.36 11.32 -17.16
CA LYS A 173 -9.53 12.08 -17.59
C LYS A 173 -10.79 11.46 -17.02
N LEU A 174 -11.52 12.27 -16.27
CA LEU A 174 -12.78 11.90 -15.65
C LEU A 174 -13.91 12.69 -16.29
N THR A 175 -14.98 12.00 -16.67
CA THR A 175 -16.21 12.63 -17.14
C THR A 175 -17.40 12.17 -16.32
N ARG A 176 -18.38 13.04 -16.16
CA ARG A 176 -19.61 12.69 -15.42
C ARG A 176 -20.36 11.57 -16.14
N LYS A 177 -20.64 10.47 -15.44
CA LYS A 177 -21.51 9.40 -15.92
C LYS A 177 -22.99 9.85 -15.78
N LYS A 178 -23.83 9.55 -16.77
CA LYS A 178 -25.30 9.70 -16.60
C LYS A 178 -25.75 8.77 -15.47
N GLU A 179 -26.66 9.23 -14.62
CA GLU A 179 -27.12 8.52 -13.42
C GLU A 179 -27.25 7.01 -13.68
N SER A 180 -26.36 6.23 -13.07
CA SER A 180 -26.53 4.80 -12.91
C SER A 180 -27.01 4.54 -11.48
N ALA A 181 -27.78 3.47 -11.30
CA ALA A 181 -28.13 2.98 -9.96
C ALA A 181 -26.87 2.99 -9.09
N ALA A 182 -27.00 3.48 -7.85
CA ALA A 182 -25.89 3.58 -6.93
C ALA A 182 -25.23 2.20 -6.80
N GLU A 183 -23.98 2.07 -7.26
CA GLU A 183 -23.14 0.94 -6.89
C GLU A 183 -23.10 0.91 -5.37
N GLN A 184 -23.53 -0.20 -4.78
CA GLN A 184 -23.62 -0.35 -3.33
C GLN A 184 -22.25 -0.09 -2.70
N ASP A 185 -22.21 0.74 -1.65
CA ASP A 185 -21.05 0.99 -0.79
C ASP A 185 -20.69 -0.30 -0.01
N ARG A 186 -20.20 -1.32 -0.72
CA ARG A 186 -19.65 -2.55 -0.12
C ARG A 186 -18.30 -2.30 0.55
N LEU A 187 -17.62 -1.23 0.12
CA LEU A 187 -16.28 -0.87 0.53
C LEU A 187 -16.30 0.00 1.79
N TYR A 188 -16.01 -0.60 2.94
CA TYR A 188 -15.82 0.12 4.19
C TYR A 188 -14.36 0.15 4.61
N LEU A 189 -13.93 1.32 5.12
CA LEU A 189 -12.65 1.49 5.80
C LEU A 189 -12.73 0.84 7.17
N GLU A 190 -11.81 -0.08 7.43
CA GLU A 190 -11.70 -0.71 8.74
C GLU A 190 -11.28 0.31 9.80
N LYS A 191 -11.90 0.21 10.98
CA LYS A 191 -11.54 1.06 12.11
C LYS A 191 -10.17 0.66 12.63
N VAL A 192 -9.25 1.63 12.65
CA VAL A 192 -7.95 1.46 13.29
C VAL A 192 -8.14 1.37 14.79
N VAL A 193 -7.78 0.22 15.36
CA VAL A 193 -7.68 0.04 16.81
C VAL A 193 -6.24 0.29 17.20
N PRO A 194 -5.92 1.30 18.04
CA PRO A 194 -4.58 1.46 18.58
C PRO A 194 -4.16 0.20 19.33
N GLY A 195 -2.95 -0.29 19.08
CA GLY A 195 -2.33 -1.32 19.90
C GLY A 195 -1.44 -0.72 20.97
N GLU A 196 -0.99 -1.59 21.85
CA GLU A 196 0.15 -1.36 22.74
C GLU A 196 1.29 -2.28 22.32
N GLY A 197 2.51 -1.82 22.51
CA GLY A 197 3.69 -2.64 22.24
C GLY A 197 4.93 -2.16 22.99
N PRO A 198 5.97 -2.99 23.01
CA PRO A 198 7.16 -2.77 23.84
C PRO A 198 8.18 -1.82 23.21
N LEU A 199 7.97 -1.38 21.96
CA LEU A 199 9.00 -0.67 21.21
C LEU A 199 9.26 0.72 21.78
N ARG A 200 10.54 1.07 21.79
CA ARG A 200 11.04 2.43 22.02
C ARG A 200 11.93 2.81 20.85
N TYR A 201 11.72 4.01 20.34
CA TYR A 201 12.53 4.56 19.25
C TYR A 201 13.46 5.64 19.79
N GLU A 202 14.70 5.62 19.33
CA GLU A 202 15.55 6.81 19.36
C GLU A 202 14.96 7.83 18.37
N ARG A 203 14.69 9.04 18.84
CA ARG A 203 13.97 10.07 18.09
C ARG A 203 14.82 11.32 17.93
N CYS A 204 14.70 11.97 16.79
CA CYS A 204 15.26 13.30 16.56
C CYS A 204 14.75 14.29 17.60
N LEU A 205 15.65 15.02 18.26
CA LEU A 205 15.31 15.92 19.36
C LEU A 205 14.44 17.11 18.90
N ARG A 206 14.54 17.48 17.63
CA ARG A 206 13.76 18.60 17.07
C ARG A 206 12.38 18.23 16.54
N CYS A 207 12.22 17.11 15.84
CA CYS A 207 10.95 16.77 15.18
C CYS A 207 10.28 15.50 15.70
N GLY A 208 10.94 14.72 16.57
CA GLY A 208 10.37 13.52 17.19
C GLY A 208 10.27 12.29 16.29
N VAL A 209 10.65 12.38 15.01
CA VAL A 209 10.67 11.22 14.10
C VAL A 209 11.76 10.23 14.54
N PRO A 210 11.53 8.90 14.47
CA PRO A 210 12.58 7.92 14.74
C PRO A 210 13.82 8.17 13.88
N GLU A 211 15.01 8.20 14.49
CA GLU A 211 16.25 8.52 13.78
C GLU A 211 16.52 7.56 12.62
N GLN A 212 16.25 6.27 12.82
CA GLN A 212 16.43 5.25 11.79
C GLN A 212 15.55 5.53 10.56
N VAL A 213 14.33 6.04 10.74
CA VAL A 213 13.44 6.43 9.62
C VAL A 213 14.04 7.62 8.87
N ALA A 214 14.46 8.66 9.59
CA ALA A 214 15.05 9.85 8.97
C ALA A 214 16.36 9.55 8.21
N ARG A 215 17.15 8.57 8.68
CA ARG A 215 18.35 8.10 7.98
C ARG A 215 18.03 7.20 6.79
N THR A 216 16.89 6.51 6.79
CA THR A 216 16.52 5.53 5.77
C THR A 216 15.89 6.18 4.55
N PHE A 217 15.05 7.19 4.70
CA PHE A 217 14.25 7.73 3.61
C PHE A 217 14.69 9.12 3.16
N VAL A 218 14.69 9.36 1.85
CA VAL A 218 14.94 10.67 1.22
C VAL A 218 13.72 11.09 0.44
N TRP A 219 13.21 12.28 0.70
CA TRP A 219 12.13 12.88 -0.08
C TRP A 219 12.71 13.76 -1.18
N ASP A 220 12.37 13.46 -2.43
CA ASP A 220 12.48 14.38 -3.55
C ASP A 220 11.07 14.91 -3.86
N ILE A 221 10.69 16.00 -3.20
CA ILE A 221 9.35 16.59 -3.33
C ILE A 221 9.12 17.15 -4.74
N GLU A 222 10.17 17.63 -5.41
CA GLU A 222 10.04 18.18 -6.76
C GLU A 222 9.70 17.12 -7.79
N ARG A 223 10.26 15.91 -7.63
CA ARG A 223 9.94 14.75 -8.47
C ARG A 223 8.75 13.94 -7.94
N GLY A 224 8.38 14.11 -6.67
CA GLY A 224 7.33 13.36 -5.99
C GLY A 224 7.73 11.93 -5.65
N ILE A 225 8.98 11.72 -5.23
CA ILE A 225 9.58 10.40 -5.02
C ILE A 225 10.12 10.30 -3.59
N ILE A 226 9.95 9.14 -2.96
CA ILE A 226 10.67 8.78 -1.72
C ILE A 226 11.65 7.66 -2.08
N ILE A 227 12.92 7.82 -1.73
CA ILE A 227 13.94 6.81 -1.96
C ILE A 227 14.39 6.21 -0.63
N ASN A 228 14.38 4.88 -0.56
CA ASN A 228 15.02 4.15 0.51
C ASN A 228 16.54 4.11 0.27
N ARG A 229 17.33 4.75 1.13
CA ARG A 229 18.80 4.84 0.99
C ARG A 229 19.49 3.48 1.03
N ARG A 230 18.91 2.50 1.71
CA ARG A 230 19.46 1.16 1.87
C ARG A 230 19.21 0.31 0.63
N THR A 231 17.97 0.24 0.18
CA THR A 231 17.58 -0.61 -0.96
C THR A 231 17.71 0.09 -2.31
N LYS A 232 17.89 1.42 -2.32
CA LYS A 232 17.91 2.30 -3.49
C LYS A 232 16.60 2.30 -4.31
N LYS A 233 15.56 1.68 -3.78
CA LYS A 233 14.25 1.58 -4.42
C LYS A 233 13.35 2.75 -3.99
N ARG A 234 12.29 2.94 -4.78
CA ARG A 234 11.24 3.91 -4.49
C ARG A 234 10.31 3.34 -3.42
N ASP A 235 10.08 4.11 -2.38
CA ASP A 235 9.04 3.85 -1.40
C ASP A 235 7.82 4.75 -1.67
N VAL A 236 6.66 4.23 -1.29
CA VAL A 236 5.39 4.94 -1.26
C VAL A 236 4.80 4.86 0.12
N ILE A 237 4.02 5.88 0.46
CA ILE A 237 3.26 5.92 1.70
C ILE A 237 1.81 5.59 1.37
N VAL A 238 1.35 4.45 1.85
CA VAL A 238 -0.02 3.98 1.64
C VAL A 238 -0.75 3.79 2.97
N ALA A 239 -2.08 3.85 2.94
CA ALA A 239 -2.86 3.46 4.09
C ALA A 239 -2.90 1.93 4.19
N ALA A 240 -2.64 1.36 5.36
CA ALA A 240 -2.72 -0.09 5.58
C ALA A 240 -4.10 -0.65 5.19
N GLN A 241 -5.15 0.12 5.47
CA GLN A 241 -6.52 -0.26 5.12
C GLN A 241 -6.74 -0.38 3.61
N SER A 242 -5.99 0.36 2.78
CA SER A 242 -6.06 0.19 1.32
C SER A 242 -5.70 -1.23 0.91
N MET A 243 -4.59 -1.75 1.45
CA MET A 243 -4.12 -3.09 1.14
C MET A 243 -5.08 -4.18 1.62
N ASN A 244 -5.67 -4.01 2.81
CA ASN A 244 -6.65 -4.97 3.33
C ASN A 244 -7.92 -5.01 2.51
N ILE A 245 -8.46 -3.84 2.13
CA ILE A 245 -9.63 -3.75 1.28
C ILE A 245 -9.34 -4.41 -0.06
N ILE A 246 -8.23 -4.06 -0.72
CA ILE A 246 -7.85 -4.63 -2.01
C ILE A 246 -7.80 -6.16 -1.95
N LEU A 247 -7.06 -6.72 -0.98
CA LEU A 247 -6.94 -8.18 -0.87
C LEU A 247 -8.26 -8.85 -0.52
N ARG A 248 -9.10 -8.23 0.30
CA ARG A 248 -10.44 -8.74 0.63
C ARG A 248 -11.37 -8.74 -0.57
N GLU A 249 -11.38 -7.67 -1.37
CA GLU A 249 -12.18 -7.63 -2.60
C GLU A 249 -11.68 -8.67 -3.60
N LEU A 250 -10.37 -8.84 -3.76
CA LEU A 250 -9.81 -9.89 -4.59
C LEU A 250 -10.20 -11.29 -4.06
N GLU A 251 -10.14 -11.54 -2.74
CA GLU A 251 -10.60 -12.81 -2.12
C GLU A 251 -12.10 -13.06 -2.38
N MET A 252 -12.95 -12.04 -2.28
CA MET A 252 -14.39 -12.19 -2.54
C MET A 252 -14.71 -12.46 -4.01
N GLU A 253 -13.98 -11.84 -4.94
CA GLU A 253 -14.25 -11.93 -6.38
C GLU A 253 -13.56 -13.15 -7.03
N LEU A 254 -12.40 -13.55 -6.52
CA LEU A 254 -11.54 -14.56 -7.13
C LEU A 254 -11.43 -15.85 -6.32
N GLY A 255 -11.88 -15.85 -5.06
CA GLY A 255 -11.96 -17.01 -4.19
C GLY A 255 -10.91 -17.05 -3.07
N GLU A 256 -11.04 -18.08 -2.23
CA GLU A 256 -10.31 -18.25 -0.97
C GLU A 256 -8.80 -18.50 -1.13
N ASP A 257 -8.32 -18.73 -2.36
CA ASP A 257 -6.90 -18.96 -2.65
C ASP A 257 -6.08 -17.66 -2.74
N VAL A 258 -6.72 -16.51 -2.97
CA VAL A 258 -6.03 -15.21 -3.12
C VAL A 258 -5.10 -14.87 -1.95
N PRO A 259 -5.52 -15.00 -0.67
CA PRO A 259 -4.62 -14.70 0.44
C PRO A 259 -3.38 -15.60 0.47
N ARG A 260 -3.50 -16.86 0.02
CA ARG A 260 -2.37 -17.78 -0.05
C ARG A 260 -1.41 -17.41 -1.17
N LEU A 261 -1.92 -17.06 -2.35
CA LEU A 261 -1.11 -16.54 -3.47
C LEU A 261 -0.34 -15.28 -3.05
N ALA A 262 -1.03 -14.32 -2.42
CA ALA A 262 -0.40 -13.10 -1.91
C ALA A 262 0.69 -13.39 -0.86
N TYR A 263 0.44 -14.35 0.04
CA TYR A 263 1.43 -14.82 1.02
C TYR A 263 2.67 -15.42 0.36
N ASP A 264 2.48 -16.37 -0.56
CA ASP A 264 3.61 -17.07 -1.19
C ASP A 264 4.44 -16.11 -2.05
N HIS A 265 3.81 -15.18 -2.78
CA HIS A 265 4.50 -14.12 -3.52
C HIS A 265 5.30 -13.20 -2.59
N GLN A 266 4.66 -12.68 -1.55
CA GLN A 266 5.32 -11.79 -0.59
C GLN A 266 6.50 -12.46 0.11
N LYS A 267 6.39 -13.76 0.40
CA LYS A 267 7.47 -14.56 0.99
C LYS A 267 8.64 -14.68 0.03
N ALA A 268 8.38 -14.96 -1.25
CA ALA A 268 9.42 -15.05 -2.27
C ALA A 268 10.17 -13.71 -2.47
N LEU A 269 9.43 -12.59 -2.54
CA LEU A 269 10.03 -11.25 -2.62
C LEU A 269 10.90 -10.94 -1.39
N ALA A 270 10.37 -11.19 -0.19
CA ALA A 270 11.10 -10.96 1.04
C ALA A 270 12.34 -11.86 1.16
N ALA A 271 12.28 -13.11 0.69
CA ALA A 271 13.43 -14.00 0.68
C ALA A 271 14.55 -13.45 -0.23
N LYS A 272 14.20 -12.95 -1.42
CA LYS A 272 15.12 -12.30 -2.35
C LYS A 272 15.79 -11.07 -1.74
N GLU A 273 15.03 -10.24 -1.01
CA GLU A 273 15.58 -9.07 -0.29
C GLU A 273 16.59 -9.46 0.80
N LEU A 274 16.43 -10.64 1.40
CA LEU A 274 17.27 -11.13 2.48
C LEU A 274 18.46 -11.98 2.00
N GLU A 275 18.61 -12.23 0.68
CA GLU A 275 19.71 -13.04 0.12
C GLU A 275 21.08 -12.54 0.56
N THR A 276 21.29 -11.23 0.50
CA THR A 276 22.57 -10.57 0.88
C THR A 276 22.68 -10.23 2.36
N ALA A 277 21.61 -10.44 3.14
CA ALA A 277 21.61 -10.12 4.55
C ALA A 277 22.50 -11.09 5.34
N ILE A 278 23.33 -10.54 6.24
CA ILE A 278 24.22 -11.32 7.11
C ILE A 278 23.45 -11.77 8.36
N CYS A 279 23.48 -13.07 8.64
CA CYS A 279 22.85 -13.69 9.80
C CYS A 279 23.94 -14.21 10.76
N GLU A 280 24.36 -13.37 11.70
CA GLU A 280 25.33 -13.76 12.74
C GLU A 280 24.65 -14.57 13.85
N ASN A 281 23.47 -14.12 14.29
CA ASN A 281 22.68 -14.73 15.34
C ASN A 281 21.22 -14.72 14.92
N ALA A 282 20.58 -15.89 15.00
CA ALA A 282 19.20 -16.12 14.60
C ALA A 282 18.19 -15.17 15.26
N ALA A 283 18.22 -15.10 16.59
CA ALA A 283 17.29 -14.28 17.36
C ALA A 283 17.50 -12.78 17.07
N ALA A 284 18.75 -12.31 17.12
CA ALA A 284 19.07 -10.92 16.83
C ALA A 284 18.71 -10.52 15.38
N PHE A 285 18.84 -11.46 14.43
CA PHE A 285 18.42 -11.23 13.05
C PHE A 285 16.89 -11.06 12.93
N LEU A 286 16.12 -11.96 13.55
CA LEU A 286 14.66 -11.89 13.58
C LEU A 286 14.17 -10.60 14.25
N ASP A 287 14.79 -10.20 15.37
CA ASP A 287 14.49 -8.94 16.06
C ASP A 287 14.72 -7.73 15.16
N ARG A 288 15.85 -7.69 14.44
CA ARG A 288 16.11 -6.63 13.45
C ARG A 288 15.10 -6.64 12.32
N CYS A 289 14.68 -7.80 11.82
CA CYS A 289 13.62 -7.89 10.83
C CYS A 289 12.32 -7.28 11.36
N MET A 290 11.86 -7.67 12.56
CA MET A 290 10.65 -7.13 13.19
C MET A 290 10.73 -5.62 13.45
N MET A 291 11.89 -5.13 13.91
CA MET A 291 12.12 -3.70 14.08
C MET A 291 12.04 -2.93 12.74
N ASN A 292 12.62 -3.49 11.67
CA ASN A 292 12.49 -2.90 10.33
C ASN A 292 11.02 -2.84 9.85
N LEU A 293 10.22 -3.87 10.14
CA LEU A 293 8.78 -3.85 9.84
C LEU A 293 8.06 -2.74 10.62
N ALA A 294 8.37 -2.62 11.90
CA ALA A 294 7.77 -1.60 12.78
C ALA A 294 8.12 -0.17 12.36
N LEU A 295 9.37 0.10 11.95
CA LEU A 295 9.79 1.42 11.46
C LEU A 295 9.04 1.87 10.21
N ARG A 296 8.58 0.90 9.40
CA ARG A 296 7.76 1.10 8.20
C ARG A 296 6.25 1.14 8.49
N GLY A 297 5.84 1.03 9.76
CA GLY A 297 4.43 1.04 10.15
C GLY A 297 3.69 -0.28 9.91
N LEU A 298 4.42 -1.38 9.64
CA LEU A 298 3.82 -2.68 9.31
C LEU A 298 3.34 -3.45 10.54
N GLY A 299 3.58 -2.91 11.74
CA GLY A 299 3.24 -3.53 13.02
C GLY A 299 4.43 -4.25 13.68
N HIS A 300 4.28 -4.51 14.97
CA HIS A 300 5.20 -5.29 15.79
C HIS A 300 4.41 -6.34 16.57
N PRO A 301 4.90 -7.58 16.70
CA PRO A 301 4.17 -8.57 17.48
C PRO A 301 4.13 -8.17 18.97
N SER A 302 3.01 -8.47 19.60
CA SER A 302 2.85 -8.39 21.06
C SER A 302 3.62 -9.50 21.78
N ARG A 303 3.79 -10.65 21.12
CA ARG A 303 4.60 -11.79 21.59
C ARG A 303 5.14 -12.52 20.38
N PHE A 304 6.41 -12.92 20.46
CA PHE A 304 7.00 -13.85 19.51
C PHE A 304 7.98 -14.76 20.24
N GLU A 305 8.07 -16.02 19.81
CA GLU A 305 8.95 -17.03 20.41
C GLU A 305 9.60 -17.83 19.29
N PHE A 306 10.93 -17.92 19.32
CA PHE A 306 11.73 -18.66 18.36
C PHE A 306 12.40 -19.84 19.07
N ASP A 307 12.16 -21.06 18.59
CA ASP A 307 12.69 -22.30 19.19
C ASP A 307 13.87 -22.93 18.41
N GLY A 308 14.37 -22.25 17.38
CA GLY A 308 15.39 -22.77 16.47
C GLY A 308 14.84 -23.28 15.14
N SER A 309 13.57 -23.69 15.09
CA SER A 309 12.94 -24.31 13.92
C SER A 309 11.54 -23.78 13.60
N SER A 310 10.93 -23.09 14.57
CA SER A 310 9.62 -22.49 14.47
C SER A 310 9.61 -21.10 15.12
N LEU A 311 8.67 -20.27 14.65
CA LEU A 311 8.40 -18.93 15.15
C LEU A 311 6.91 -18.84 15.47
N SER A 312 6.56 -18.78 16.77
CA SER A 312 5.21 -18.48 17.23
C SER A 312 5.03 -16.97 17.32
N VAL A 313 3.93 -16.43 16.79
CA VAL A 313 3.70 -14.99 16.69
C VAL A 313 2.26 -14.65 17.12
N LYS A 314 2.12 -13.63 17.97
CA LYS A 314 0.85 -12.97 18.30
C LYS A 314 0.94 -11.49 18.00
N THR A 315 0.08 -10.99 17.12
CA THR A 315 0.06 -9.59 16.69
C THR A 315 -1.35 -9.04 16.67
N SER A 316 -1.52 -7.77 17.08
CA SER A 316 -2.78 -7.02 16.92
C SER A 316 -2.65 -5.82 15.98
N THR A 317 -1.47 -5.65 15.38
CA THR A 317 -1.07 -4.41 14.73
C THR A 317 -0.47 -4.59 13.34
N ALA A 318 -0.36 -5.85 12.88
CA ALA A 318 0.03 -6.14 11.50
C ALA A 318 -0.84 -5.35 10.51
N TYR A 319 -0.19 -4.70 9.53
CA TYR A 319 -0.90 -3.93 8.51
C TYR A 319 -1.82 -4.82 7.65
N ASN A 320 -1.31 -5.99 7.27
CA ASN A 320 -2.03 -7.13 6.69
C ASN A 320 -1.39 -8.41 7.22
N GLN A 321 -2.18 -9.34 7.76
CA GLN A 321 -1.64 -10.49 8.49
C GLN A 321 -0.91 -11.49 7.60
N TYR A 322 -1.39 -11.74 6.38
CA TYR A 322 -0.72 -12.64 5.44
C TYR A 322 0.61 -12.07 4.97
N LEU A 323 0.62 -10.83 4.51
CA LEU A 323 1.84 -10.21 4.02
C LEU A 323 2.89 -10.05 5.14
N TYR A 324 2.43 -9.72 6.34
CA TYR A 324 3.30 -9.65 7.52
C TYR A 324 3.91 -11.01 7.87
N ALA A 325 3.09 -12.06 7.93
CA ALA A 325 3.56 -13.41 8.23
C ALA A 325 4.49 -13.94 7.14
N ALA A 326 4.25 -13.62 5.87
CA ALA A 326 5.12 -13.98 4.75
C ALA A 326 6.54 -13.40 4.89
N ARG A 327 6.67 -12.14 5.32
CA ARG A 327 7.98 -11.53 5.60
C ARG A 327 8.71 -12.21 6.77
N LEU A 328 7.99 -12.57 7.83
CA LEU A 328 8.57 -13.33 8.94
C LEU A 328 8.96 -14.76 8.53
N ALA A 329 8.18 -15.38 7.65
CA ALA A 329 8.49 -16.68 7.10
C ALA A 329 9.79 -16.64 6.30
N ALA A 330 9.95 -15.66 5.40
CA ALA A 330 11.20 -15.46 4.67
C ALA A 330 12.40 -15.23 5.60
N ALA A 331 12.21 -14.47 6.70
CA ALA A 331 13.26 -14.27 7.70
C ALA A 331 13.63 -15.58 8.44
N LEU A 332 12.64 -16.41 8.80
CA LEU A 332 12.87 -17.73 9.38
C LEU A 332 13.61 -18.66 8.40
N GLU A 333 13.22 -18.67 7.12
CA GLU A 333 13.88 -19.46 6.08
C GLU A 333 15.34 -19.02 5.89
N LYS A 334 15.61 -17.71 5.93
CA LYS A 334 16.97 -17.15 5.87
C LYS A 334 17.86 -17.63 7.02
N VAL A 335 17.31 -17.66 8.23
CA VAL A 335 18.04 -18.06 9.45
C VAL A 335 18.27 -19.57 9.51
N THR A 336 17.29 -20.37 9.08
CA THR A 336 17.30 -21.83 9.24
C THR A 336 17.82 -22.59 8.02
N GLY A 337 17.87 -21.94 6.85
CA GLY A 337 18.20 -22.59 5.57
C GLY A 337 17.17 -23.61 5.09
N LYS A 338 15.97 -23.62 5.67
CA LYS A 338 14.87 -24.55 5.36
C LYS A 338 13.64 -23.78 4.92
N THR A 339 12.83 -24.37 4.04
CA THR A 339 11.52 -23.79 3.69
C THR A 339 10.57 -23.86 4.89
N SER A 340 9.58 -22.98 4.91
CA SER A 340 8.63 -22.83 6.00
C SER A 340 7.17 -22.95 5.54
N ASP A 341 6.30 -23.30 6.48
CA ASP A 341 4.86 -23.19 6.35
C ASP A 341 4.26 -22.40 7.49
N ILE A 342 3.06 -21.87 7.26
CA ILE A 342 2.29 -21.11 8.26
C ILE A 342 1.08 -21.93 8.72
N LYS A 343 0.89 -21.99 10.04
CA LYS A 343 -0.30 -22.55 10.67
C LYS A 343 -0.97 -21.46 11.51
N TRP A 344 -2.18 -21.08 11.12
CA TRP A 344 -2.99 -20.13 11.87
C TRP A 344 -3.65 -20.81 13.07
N GLU A 345 -3.55 -20.18 14.23
CA GLU A 345 -4.35 -20.52 15.42
C GLU A 345 -5.62 -19.68 15.45
N ASN A 346 -5.48 -18.39 15.14
CA ASN A 346 -6.58 -17.45 15.02
C ASN A 346 -6.24 -16.37 13.99
N ARG A 347 -7.20 -16.04 13.13
CA ARG A 347 -7.15 -14.96 12.14
C ARG A 347 -8.40 -14.10 12.30
N HIS A 348 -8.32 -13.08 13.16
CA HIS A 348 -9.30 -11.99 13.19
C HIS A 348 -8.73 -10.77 12.52
N PHE A 349 -9.58 -9.91 11.94
CA PHE A 349 -9.16 -8.71 11.23
C PHE A 349 -8.03 -7.90 11.93
N ASN A 350 -8.13 -7.70 13.24
CA ASN A 350 -7.17 -6.91 14.02
C ASN A 350 -6.31 -7.73 15.00
N ARG A 351 -6.39 -9.07 14.97
CA ARG A 351 -5.63 -9.97 15.86
C ARG A 351 -5.30 -11.27 15.14
N GLY A 352 -4.02 -11.57 15.04
CA GLY A 352 -3.50 -12.80 14.46
C GLY A 352 -2.66 -13.55 15.48
N ALA A 353 -2.87 -14.86 15.55
CA ALA A 353 -1.99 -15.81 16.23
C ALA A 353 -1.66 -16.93 15.26
N TYR A 354 -0.38 -17.16 15.03
CA TYR A 354 0.08 -18.18 14.08
C TYR A 354 1.47 -18.67 14.45
N THR A 355 1.78 -19.87 13.97
CA THR A 355 3.11 -20.46 14.06
C THR A 355 3.66 -20.67 12.65
N ILE A 356 4.89 -20.23 12.41
CA ILE A 356 5.63 -20.51 11.20
C ILE A 356 6.65 -21.59 11.53
N SER A 357 6.60 -22.74 10.86
CA SER A 357 7.49 -23.88 11.13
C SER A 357 8.26 -24.30 9.89
N THR A 358 9.54 -24.63 10.06
CA THR A 358 10.34 -25.19 8.98
C THR A 358 9.83 -26.58 8.57
N LYS A 359 9.77 -26.85 7.26
CA LYS A 359 9.47 -28.18 6.74
C LYS A 359 10.69 -29.05 6.94
N THR A 360 10.54 -30.12 7.73
CA THR A 360 11.50 -31.22 7.67
C THR A 360 11.45 -31.72 6.23
N LYS A 361 12.58 -31.73 5.51
CA LYS A 361 12.65 -32.36 4.18
C LYS A 361 12.11 -33.78 4.36
N ALA A 362 10.86 -34.02 3.98
CA ALA A 362 10.35 -35.37 3.82
C ALA A 362 11.33 -35.99 2.84
N LYS A 363 12.06 -37.05 3.25
CA LYS A 363 12.99 -37.79 2.39
C LYS A 363 12.27 -37.98 1.06
N ALA A 364 12.68 -37.23 0.04
CA ALA A 364 12.01 -37.23 -1.25
C ALA A 364 12.11 -38.66 -1.77
N ARG A 365 11.01 -39.40 -1.66
CA ARG A 365 10.91 -40.74 -2.23
C ARG A 365 10.88 -40.50 -3.73
N SER A 366 12.03 -40.72 -4.35
CA SER A 366 12.23 -40.75 -5.81
C SER A 366 11.11 -41.57 -6.44
N GLN A 367 10.08 -40.90 -6.96
CA GLN A 367 9.19 -41.43 -7.96
C GLN A 367 9.34 -40.48 -9.15
N ALA A 368 10.16 -40.90 -10.11
CA ALA A 368 10.37 -40.20 -11.36
C ALA A 368 9.03 -40.14 -12.13
N PRO A 369 8.54 -38.96 -12.52
CA PRO A 369 7.41 -38.86 -13.42
C PRO A 369 7.87 -39.14 -14.85
N SER A 370 7.18 -40.07 -15.52
CA SER A 370 7.32 -40.33 -16.95
C SER A 370 6.74 -39.16 -17.75
N THR A 371 7.60 -38.40 -18.43
CA THR A 371 7.19 -37.29 -19.31
C THR A 371 6.98 -37.76 -20.75
N SER A 372 5.78 -37.55 -21.28
CA SER A 372 5.48 -37.52 -22.73
C SER A 372 5.41 -36.05 -23.18
N PRO A 373 5.98 -35.64 -24.32
CA PRO A 373 5.96 -34.25 -24.75
C PRO A 373 4.70 -33.93 -25.59
N SER A 374 4.00 -32.87 -25.20
CA SER A 374 2.92 -32.23 -25.97
C SER A 374 3.41 -30.85 -26.44
N THR A 375 3.41 -30.66 -27.75
CA THR A 375 3.73 -29.43 -28.46
C THR A 375 2.55 -28.46 -28.41
N ALA A 376 2.77 -27.23 -27.94
CA ALA A 376 1.82 -26.12 -28.06
C ALA A 376 2.49 -24.90 -28.71
N THR A 377 1.82 -24.42 -29.75
CA THR A 377 2.16 -23.30 -30.63
C THR A 377 1.96 -21.95 -29.93
N SER A 378 2.91 -21.03 -30.13
CA SER A 378 2.84 -19.64 -29.69
C SER A 378 1.99 -18.81 -30.64
N ASN A 379 1.09 -17.99 -30.09
CA ASN A 379 0.36 -16.97 -30.83
C ASN A 379 0.63 -15.61 -30.15
N GLN A 380 1.27 -14.70 -30.87
CA GLN A 380 1.55 -13.33 -30.43
C GLN A 380 0.62 -12.36 -31.15
N GLY A 381 -0.03 -11.46 -30.41
CA GLY A 381 -0.54 -10.21 -30.95
C GLY A 381 -1.78 -9.66 -30.26
N SER A 382 -1.63 -8.54 -29.54
CA SER A 382 -2.42 -7.29 -29.72
C SER A 382 -2.21 -6.32 -28.54
N GLY A 383 -2.05 -5.04 -28.86
CA GLY A 383 -1.98 -3.95 -27.89
C GLY A 383 -3.37 -3.54 -27.42
N ASN A 384 -3.53 -3.33 -26.11
CA ASN A 384 -4.78 -2.91 -25.50
C ASN A 384 -4.90 -1.38 -25.48
N VAL A 385 -5.87 -0.87 -26.24
CA VAL A 385 -6.49 0.45 -26.03
C VAL A 385 -7.68 0.22 -25.10
N TYR A 386 -7.61 0.71 -23.86
CA TYR A 386 -8.71 0.63 -22.90
C TYR A 386 -9.73 1.74 -23.18
N ARG A 387 -10.99 1.37 -23.46
CA ARG A 387 -12.16 2.26 -23.57
C ARG A 387 -13.15 1.98 -22.47
#